data_AF-A0A7W2BMH9-F1
#
_entry.id   AF-A0A7W2BMH9-F1
#
_cell.length_a   1.000
_cell.length_b   1.000
_cell.length_c   1.000
_cell.angle_alpha   90.00
_cell.angle_beta   90.00
_cell.angle_gamma   90.00
#
_symmetry.space_group_name_H-M   'P 1'
#
loop_
_entity.id
_entity.type
_entity.pdbx_description
1 polymer ?
#
loop_
_entity_poly.entity_id
_entity_poly.type
_entity_poly.pdbx_seq_one_letter_code
_entity_poly.pdbx_strand_id
1 'polypeptide(L)'
;YDGRRCDVYYQGHLSPDFYAWVFPHGKTASIGVGSANKGFSLRGAVRSLRVDAGLADARTIRTEGAPIPMKPIKRWDNRKDVIVCGDAAGVVAPASGEGIYYAMVCGRFAADAVQECLMTGNPRALANARRKFMRDHGKVFWVLGMLQYFWYCNDKRREKFVKMCEDKDVQRLTWTAYMNKELVRRDPVAHIKVFFKDMAQLLGMARA
;
A
#
# COMPACT_ATOMS: atom_id res chain seq x y z
N TYR A 1 -17.55 -17.35 -2.36
CA TYR A 1 -16.60 -16.90 -3.38
C TYR A 1 -17.33 -16.28 -4.58
N ASP A 2 -16.88 -15.10 -5.03
CA ASP A 2 -17.31 -14.48 -6.30
C ASP A 2 -16.08 -14.19 -7.16
N GLY A 3 -16.00 -14.81 -8.34
CA GLY A 3 -14.85 -14.69 -9.25
C GLY A 3 -14.75 -13.34 -9.97
N ARG A 4 -15.70 -12.42 -9.79
CA ARG A 4 -15.75 -11.12 -10.45
C ARG A 4 -15.21 -9.97 -9.61
N ARG A 5 -14.85 -10.21 -8.35
CA ARG A 5 -14.41 -9.16 -7.43
C ARG A 5 -13.20 -9.60 -6.61
N CYS A 6 -12.44 -8.62 -6.15
CA CYS A 6 -11.39 -8.84 -5.16
C CYS A 6 -11.98 -8.67 -3.77
N ASP A 7 -11.79 -9.68 -2.90
CA ASP A 7 -12.19 -9.60 -1.51
C ASP A 7 -10.97 -9.24 -0.64
N VAL A 8 -11.13 -8.30 0.29
CA VAL A 8 -10.13 -7.88 1.27
C VAL A 8 -10.72 -8.01 2.66
N TYR A 9 -9.98 -8.68 3.57
CA TYR A 9 -10.45 -9.05 4.90
C TYR A 9 -9.62 -8.32 5.97
N TYR A 10 -10.29 -7.53 6.81
CA TYR A 10 -9.71 -6.76 7.92
C TYR A 10 -9.96 -7.41 9.29
N GLN A 11 -9.87 -8.73 9.35
CA GLN A 11 -10.15 -9.51 10.57
C GLN A 11 -8.84 -9.88 11.28
N GLY A 12 -8.74 -9.54 12.58
CA GLY A 12 -7.50 -9.71 13.35
C GLY A 12 -6.95 -11.14 13.41
N HIS A 13 -7.82 -12.14 13.39
CA HIS A 13 -7.41 -13.55 13.41
C HIS A 13 -6.80 -14.02 12.07
N LEU A 14 -7.08 -13.33 10.96
CA LEU A 14 -6.46 -13.57 9.65
C LEU A 14 -5.23 -12.69 9.44
N SER A 15 -5.30 -11.45 9.90
CA SER A 15 -4.19 -10.50 9.88
C SER A 15 -4.31 -9.50 11.02
N PRO A 16 -3.41 -9.55 12.02
CA PRO A 16 -3.53 -8.72 13.23
C PRO A 16 -3.11 -7.28 13.02
N ASP A 17 -2.42 -6.95 11.93
CA ASP A 17 -1.78 -5.66 11.68
C ASP A 17 -1.69 -5.27 10.19
N PHE A 18 -2.31 -6.07 9.31
CA PHE A 18 -2.46 -5.80 7.89
C PHE A 18 -3.84 -6.27 7.41
N TYR A 19 -3.94 -6.86 6.23
CA TYR A 19 -5.16 -7.49 5.72
C TYR A 19 -4.86 -8.83 5.04
N ALA A 20 -5.92 -9.59 4.81
CA ALA A 20 -5.92 -10.78 3.99
C ALA A 20 -6.71 -10.55 2.70
N TRP A 21 -6.47 -11.35 1.67
CA TRP A 21 -7.09 -11.13 0.36
C TRP A 21 -7.40 -12.41 -0.40
N VAL A 22 -8.43 -12.31 -1.25
CA VAL A 22 -8.74 -13.28 -2.30
C VAL A 22 -8.86 -12.51 -3.61
N PHE A 23 -7.89 -12.69 -4.51
CA PHE A 23 -7.83 -12.02 -5.82
C PHE A 23 -8.01 -13.03 -6.95
N PRO A 24 -9.22 -13.10 -7.58
CA PRO A 24 -9.46 -13.94 -8.74
C PRO A 24 -8.63 -13.53 -9.96
N HIS A 25 -8.18 -14.50 -10.73
CA HIS A 25 -7.53 -14.33 -12.03
C HIS A 25 -7.96 -15.46 -12.98
N GLY A 26 -9.24 -15.45 -13.35
CA GLY A 26 -9.86 -16.45 -14.22
C GLY A 26 -10.20 -17.74 -13.47
N LYS A 27 -9.62 -18.86 -13.91
CA LYS A 27 -9.86 -20.20 -13.29
C LYS A 27 -9.09 -20.40 -11.98
N THR A 28 -8.29 -19.43 -11.56
CA THR A 28 -7.41 -19.51 -10.40
C THR A 28 -7.54 -18.25 -9.57
N ALA A 29 -7.12 -18.29 -8.30
CA ALA A 29 -7.17 -17.14 -7.40
C ALA A 29 -5.93 -17.11 -6.51
N SER A 30 -5.46 -15.90 -6.21
CA SER A 30 -4.40 -15.66 -5.24
C SER A 30 -5.02 -15.41 -3.88
N ILE A 31 -4.75 -16.30 -2.94
CA ILE A 31 -5.28 -16.27 -1.57
C ILE A 31 -4.10 -16.04 -0.62
N GLY A 32 -4.11 -14.93 0.09
CA GLY A 32 -2.96 -14.52 0.89
C GLY A 32 -3.31 -13.69 2.11
N VAL A 33 -2.31 -13.56 2.97
CA VAL A 33 -2.36 -12.81 4.23
C VAL A 33 -1.05 -12.04 4.35
N GLY A 34 -1.09 -10.83 4.92
CA GLY A 34 0.11 -10.11 5.34
C GLY A 34 0.13 -9.94 6.85
N SER A 35 1.31 -9.91 7.46
CA SER A 35 1.48 -9.46 8.85
C SER A 35 2.93 -9.05 9.10
N ALA A 36 3.15 -8.01 9.91
CA ALA A 36 4.45 -7.66 10.45
C ALA A 36 4.67 -8.25 11.86
N ASN A 37 3.66 -8.90 12.45
CA ASN A 37 3.73 -9.53 13.76
C ASN A 37 4.58 -10.81 13.70
N LYS A 38 5.76 -10.77 14.32
CA LYS A 38 6.68 -11.91 14.37
C LYS A 38 6.03 -13.09 15.11
N GLY A 39 6.08 -14.27 14.50
CA GLY A 39 5.51 -15.50 15.07
C GLY A 39 4.03 -15.71 14.73
N PHE A 40 3.37 -14.76 14.06
CA PHE A 40 2.03 -14.99 13.52
C PHE A 40 2.06 -16.06 12.41
N SER A 41 1.19 -17.06 12.52
CA SER A 41 1.16 -18.18 11.56
C SER A 41 0.47 -17.77 10.26
N LEU A 42 1.24 -17.19 9.33
CA LEU A 42 0.72 -16.81 8.00
C LEU A 42 0.10 -18.01 7.26
N ARG A 43 0.72 -19.19 7.34
CA ARG A 43 0.18 -20.41 6.70
C ARG A 43 -1.13 -20.88 7.35
N GLY A 44 -1.24 -20.77 8.67
CA GLY A 44 -2.48 -21.06 9.40
C GLY A 44 -3.59 -20.09 9.01
N ALA A 45 -3.28 -18.80 8.96
CA ALA A 45 -4.24 -17.77 8.56
C ALA A 45 -4.71 -17.93 7.09
N VAL A 46 -3.82 -18.30 6.15
CA VAL A 46 -4.25 -18.64 4.78
C VAL A 46 -5.19 -19.85 4.77
N ARG A 47 -4.95 -20.86 5.61
CA ARG A 47 -5.87 -22.01 5.74
C ARG A 47 -7.24 -21.57 6.25
N SER A 48 -7.29 -20.75 7.30
CA SER A 48 -8.54 -20.20 7.83
C SER A 48 -9.28 -19.37 6.78
N LEU A 49 -8.59 -18.44 6.11
CA LEU A 49 -9.16 -17.62 5.05
C LEU A 49 -9.77 -18.47 3.93
N ARG A 50 -9.13 -19.58 3.55
CA ARG A 50 -9.68 -20.50 2.55
C ARG A 50 -11.00 -21.11 3.00
N VAL A 51 -11.14 -21.47 4.27
CA VAL A 51 -12.41 -21.95 4.83
C VAL A 51 -13.44 -20.82 4.76
N ASP A 52 -13.11 -19.63 5.25
CA ASP A 52 -14.02 -18.48 5.32
C ASP A 52 -14.50 -18.03 3.94
N ALA A 53 -13.66 -18.14 2.92
CA ALA A 53 -13.99 -17.77 1.53
C ALA A 53 -14.77 -18.86 0.76
N GLY A 54 -14.92 -20.07 1.33
CA GLY A 54 -15.50 -21.24 0.67
C GLY A 54 -14.57 -21.87 -0.38
N LEU A 55 -13.26 -21.82 -0.13
CA LEU A 55 -12.17 -22.31 -0.99
C LEU A 55 -11.28 -23.36 -0.27
N ALA A 56 -11.82 -24.04 0.73
CA ALA A 56 -11.12 -25.05 1.52
C ALA A 56 -10.56 -26.17 0.63
N ASP A 57 -11.34 -26.65 -0.33
CA ASP A 57 -10.98 -27.79 -1.20
C ASP A 57 -10.24 -27.38 -2.48
N ALA A 58 -9.96 -26.09 -2.67
CA ALA A 58 -9.27 -25.62 -3.87
C ALA A 58 -7.86 -26.22 -3.99
N ARG A 59 -7.44 -26.67 -5.18
CA ARG A 59 -6.08 -27.18 -5.36
C ARG A 59 -5.05 -26.05 -5.23
N THR A 60 -4.06 -26.20 -4.36
CA THR A 60 -2.90 -25.28 -4.31
C THR A 60 -2.01 -25.51 -5.51
N ILE A 61 -1.81 -24.48 -6.32
CA ILE A 61 -0.91 -24.51 -7.50
C ILE A 61 0.50 -24.10 -7.10
N ARG A 62 0.62 -23.06 -6.26
CA ARG A 62 1.89 -22.47 -5.84
C ARG A 62 1.74 -21.85 -4.46
N THR A 63 2.83 -21.83 -3.70
CA THR A 63 2.93 -21.15 -2.40
C THR A 63 4.16 -20.24 -2.42
N GLU A 64 3.96 -18.96 -2.12
CA GLU A 64 5.02 -17.95 -2.09
C GLU A 64 4.85 -17.06 -0.86
N GLY A 65 5.95 -16.45 -0.43
CA GLY A 65 5.96 -15.45 0.63
C GLY A 65 7.20 -14.57 0.49
N ALA A 66 7.02 -13.26 0.68
CA ALA A 66 8.09 -12.29 0.56
C ALA A 66 7.90 -11.16 1.59
N PRO A 67 9.00 -10.57 2.10
CA PRO A 67 8.91 -9.35 2.88
C PRO A 67 8.46 -8.17 2.00
N ILE A 68 7.65 -7.27 2.57
CA ILE A 68 7.13 -6.10 1.87
C ILE A 68 7.74 -4.82 2.50
N PRO A 69 8.66 -4.12 1.82
CA PRO A 69 9.35 -2.96 2.38
C PRO A 69 8.49 -1.68 2.25
N MET A 70 7.61 -1.47 3.23
CA MET A 70 6.65 -0.35 3.28
C MET A 70 7.25 1.00 3.71
N LYS A 71 8.54 1.25 3.43
CA LYS A 71 9.19 2.52 3.81
C LYS A 71 10.39 2.82 2.93
N PRO A 72 10.43 3.99 2.25
CA PRO A 72 11.58 4.38 1.45
C PRO A 72 12.85 4.48 2.30
N ILE A 73 13.94 3.88 1.82
CA ILE A 73 15.22 3.95 2.50
C ILE A 73 15.83 5.37 2.42
N LYS A 74 16.77 5.68 3.31
CA LYS A 74 17.34 7.04 3.43
C LYS A 74 18.16 7.47 2.20
N ARG A 75 18.71 6.53 1.44
CA ARG A 75 19.56 6.78 0.28
C ARG A 75 19.37 5.66 -0.75
N TRP A 76 19.26 6.01 -2.02
CA TRP A 76 19.11 5.03 -3.11
C TRP A 76 20.40 4.81 -3.89
N ASP A 77 21.35 5.73 -3.79
CA ASP A 77 22.63 5.69 -4.47
C ASP A 77 23.81 5.41 -3.52
N ASN A 78 24.95 4.98 -4.07
CA ASN A 78 26.22 4.87 -3.35
C ASN A 78 27.14 6.11 -3.52
N ARG A 79 26.63 7.20 -4.11
CA ARG A 79 27.37 8.43 -4.52
C ARG A 79 28.48 8.20 -5.55
N LYS A 80 28.47 7.07 -6.25
CA LYS A 80 29.47 6.71 -7.26
C LYS A 80 28.79 6.21 -8.53
N ASP A 81 28.28 5.00 -8.53
CA ASP A 81 27.93 4.27 -9.76
C ASP A 81 26.78 3.27 -9.57
N VAL A 82 26.24 3.16 -8.35
CA VAL A 82 25.13 2.26 -8.04
C VAL A 82 23.91 3.06 -7.60
N ILE A 83 22.75 2.63 -8.09
CA ILE A 83 21.43 3.10 -7.65
C ILE A 83 20.46 1.91 -7.53
N VAL A 84 19.58 1.94 -6.53
CA VAL A 84 18.51 0.95 -6.35
C VAL A 84 17.14 1.52 -6.74
N CYS A 85 16.23 0.65 -7.14
CA CYS A 85 14.84 0.99 -7.45
C CYS A 85 13.85 -0.08 -6.95
N GLY A 86 12.54 0.21 -7.01
CA GLY A 86 11.49 -0.73 -6.59
C GLY A 86 11.56 -1.12 -5.12
N ASP A 87 11.32 -2.39 -4.80
CA ASP A 87 11.34 -2.89 -3.42
C ASP A 87 12.68 -2.65 -2.73
N ALA A 88 13.80 -2.71 -3.46
CA ALA A 88 15.12 -2.39 -2.92
C ALA A 88 15.25 -0.92 -2.46
N ALA A 89 14.48 -0.01 -3.06
CA ALA A 89 14.37 1.39 -2.65
C ALA A 89 13.34 1.61 -1.52
N GLY A 90 12.58 0.56 -1.16
CA GLY A 90 11.54 0.58 -0.13
C GLY A 90 10.27 1.34 -0.54
N VAL A 91 9.98 1.39 -1.85
CA VAL A 91 8.86 2.20 -2.36
C VAL A 91 7.52 1.47 -2.39
N VAL A 92 7.22 0.65 -1.40
CA VAL A 92 5.86 0.11 -1.23
C VAL A 92 5.03 1.05 -0.37
N ALA A 93 3.84 1.42 -0.83
CA ALA A 93 2.95 2.29 -0.08
C ALA A 93 2.45 1.62 1.22
N PRO A 94 2.59 2.28 2.39
CA PRO A 94 1.98 1.82 3.63
C PRO A 94 0.45 1.72 3.50
N ALA A 95 -0.18 0.99 4.43
CA ALA A 95 -1.62 0.71 4.49
C ALA A 95 -2.20 -0.12 3.32
N SER A 96 -1.82 0.14 2.07
CA SER A 96 -2.37 -0.56 0.89
C SER A 96 -1.48 -1.67 0.34
N GLY A 97 -0.20 -1.75 0.73
CA GLY A 97 0.75 -2.70 0.16
C GLY A 97 1.03 -2.48 -1.33
N GLU A 98 0.66 -1.33 -1.89
CA GLU A 98 0.82 -1.06 -3.32
C GLU A 98 2.31 -0.83 -3.65
N GLY A 99 2.93 -1.79 -4.32
CA GLY A 99 4.34 -1.73 -4.75
C GLY A 99 4.52 -1.54 -6.25
N ILE A 100 3.68 -2.17 -7.09
CA ILE A 100 3.88 -2.24 -8.54
C ILE A 100 3.94 -0.84 -9.18
N TYR A 101 2.94 0.01 -8.90
CA TYR A 101 2.90 1.38 -9.42
C TYR A 101 4.14 2.19 -9.01
N TYR A 102 4.45 2.19 -7.71
CA TYR A 102 5.56 2.97 -7.19
C TYR A 102 6.92 2.43 -7.61
N ALA A 103 7.06 1.12 -7.83
CA ALA A 103 8.24 0.52 -8.42
C ALA A 103 8.46 1.01 -9.86
N MET A 104 7.40 1.07 -10.68
CA MET A 104 7.49 1.62 -12.03
C MET A 104 7.84 3.12 -12.03
N VAL A 105 7.24 3.92 -11.15
CA VAL A 105 7.57 5.35 -11.01
C VAL A 105 9.01 5.54 -10.53
N CYS A 106 9.42 4.78 -9.52
CA CYS A 106 10.80 4.77 -9.02
C CYS A 106 11.80 4.40 -10.12
N GLY A 107 11.47 3.41 -10.96
CA GLY A 107 12.28 3.02 -12.12
C GLY A 107 12.46 4.16 -13.12
N ARG A 108 11.41 4.93 -13.44
CA ARG A 108 11.52 6.10 -14.32
C ARG A 108 12.45 7.16 -13.74
N PHE A 109 12.29 7.49 -12.45
CA PHE A 109 13.17 8.47 -11.80
C PHE A 109 14.62 7.99 -11.68
N ALA A 110 14.84 6.68 -11.51
CA ALA A 110 16.17 6.09 -11.55
C ALA A 110 16.79 6.20 -12.94
N ALA A 111 16.02 5.89 -14.00
CA ALA A 111 16.47 6.03 -15.39
C ALA A 111 16.87 7.48 -15.72
N ASP A 112 16.04 8.47 -15.38
CA ASP A 112 16.37 9.89 -15.55
C ASP A 112 17.69 10.26 -14.87
N ALA A 113 17.89 9.80 -13.63
CA ALA A 113 19.07 10.13 -12.84
C ALA A 113 20.33 9.46 -13.38
N VAL A 114 20.20 8.23 -13.89
CA VAL A 114 21.29 7.51 -14.59
C VAL A 114 21.64 8.22 -15.89
N GLN A 115 20.65 8.63 -16.69
CA GLN A 115 20.89 9.38 -17.92
C GLN A 115 21.64 10.69 -17.65
N GLU A 116 21.21 11.46 -16.64
CA GLU A 116 21.89 12.70 -16.23
C GLU A 116 23.33 12.43 -15.77
N CYS A 117 23.55 11.37 -14.99
CA CYS A 117 24.88 10.95 -14.55
C CYS A 117 25.80 10.62 -15.74
N LEU A 118 25.30 9.87 -16.72
CA LEU A 118 26.07 9.46 -17.90
C LEU A 118 26.41 10.65 -18.80
N MET A 119 25.47 11.56 -19.02
CA MET A 119 25.66 12.74 -19.87
C MET A 119 26.64 13.76 -19.26
N THR A 120 26.68 13.87 -17.93
CA THR A 120 27.50 14.89 -17.24
C THR A 120 28.79 14.33 -16.63
N GLY A 121 28.92 13.00 -16.55
CA GLY A 121 29.97 12.34 -15.76
C GLY A 121 29.86 12.57 -14.25
N ASN A 122 28.75 13.15 -13.75
CA ASN A 122 28.60 13.52 -12.34
C ASN A 122 27.77 12.49 -11.56
N PRO A 123 28.41 11.68 -10.69
CA PRO A 123 27.73 10.63 -9.94
C PRO A 123 26.71 11.16 -8.91
N ARG A 124 26.79 12.45 -8.54
CA ARG A 124 25.82 13.08 -7.63
C ARG A 124 24.42 13.18 -8.24
N ALA A 125 24.29 13.08 -9.56
CA ALA A 125 23.00 13.07 -10.25
C ALA A 125 22.13 11.88 -9.83
N LEU A 126 22.71 10.73 -9.44
CA LEU A 126 21.95 9.55 -9.00
C LEU A 126 21.05 9.83 -7.79
N ALA A 127 21.44 10.75 -6.91
CA ALA A 127 20.63 11.16 -5.76
C ALA A 127 19.32 11.87 -6.17
N ASN A 128 19.22 12.34 -7.41
CA ASN A 128 18.04 13.04 -7.94
C ASN A 128 16.82 12.11 -8.01
N ALA A 129 17.01 10.80 -8.23
CA ALA A 129 15.92 9.83 -8.30
C ALA A 129 15.08 9.82 -7.01
N ARG A 130 15.75 9.66 -5.87
CA ARG A 130 15.09 9.70 -4.55
C ARG A 130 14.49 11.07 -4.28
N ARG A 131 15.20 12.15 -4.65
CA ARG A 131 14.71 13.52 -4.41
C ARG A 131 13.40 13.78 -5.15
N LYS A 132 13.33 13.42 -6.43
CA LYS A 132 12.10 13.51 -7.25
C LYS A 132 10.99 12.66 -6.65
N PHE A 133 11.25 11.39 -6.32
CA PHE A 133 10.25 10.51 -5.72
C PHE A 133 9.70 11.07 -4.40
N MET A 134 10.56 11.51 -3.49
CA MET A 134 10.13 12.04 -2.20
C MET A 134 9.39 13.37 -2.32
N ARG A 135 9.73 14.20 -3.31
CA ARG A 135 8.99 15.43 -3.61
C ARG A 135 7.55 15.11 -4.05
N ASP A 136 7.39 14.11 -4.90
CA ASP A 136 6.11 13.82 -5.55
C ASP A 136 5.22 12.89 -4.69
N HIS A 137 5.81 11.94 -3.95
CA HIS A 137 5.10 10.90 -3.20
C HIS A 137 5.38 10.88 -1.70
N GLY A 138 6.37 11.63 -1.20
CA GLY A 138 6.79 11.55 0.21
C GLY A 138 5.68 11.90 1.21
N LYS A 139 4.87 12.92 0.90
CA LYS A 139 3.70 13.28 1.73
C LYS A 139 2.66 12.17 1.77
N VAL A 140 2.39 11.53 0.63
CA VAL A 140 1.44 10.42 0.52
C VAL A 140 1.89 9.24 1.36
N PHE A 141 3.15 8.83 1.24
CA PHE A 141 3.73 7.75 2.04
C PHE A 141 3.66 8.05 3.54
N TRP A 142 3.89 9.31 3.94
CA TRP A 142 3.78 9.71 5.34
C TRP A 142 2.34 9.62 5.85
N VAL A 143 1.37 10.14 5.10
CA VAL A 143 -0.06 10.05 5.46
C VAL A 143 -0.52 8.61 5.54
N LEU A 144 -0.22 7.79 4.53
CA LEU A 144 -0.56 6.37 4.54
C LEU A 144 0.08 5.62 5.70
N GLY A 145 1.31 5.96 6.07
CA GLY A 145 1.99 5.39 7.24
C GLY A 145 1.28 5.72 8.55
N MET A 146 0.79 6.96 8.72
CA MET A 146 -0.01 7.34 9.88
C MET A 146 -1.36 6.61 9.90
N LEU A 147 -2.02 6.49 8.74
CA LEU A 147 -3.29 5.76 8.64
C LEU A 147 -3.10 4.28 8.99
N GLN A 148 -2.04 3.63 8.49
CA GLN A 148 -1.69 2.26 8.87
C GLN A 148 -1.52 2.14 10.38
N TYR A 149 -0.70 3.00 10.98
CA TYR A 149 -0.47 2.98 12.41
C TYR A 149 -1.78 3.16 13.19
N PHE A 150 -2.64 4.10 12.80
CA PHE A 150 -3.87 4.40 13.53
C PHE A 150 -4.94 3.31 13.41
N TRP A 151 -5.24 2.86 12.18
CA TRP A 151 -6.37 1.96 11.89
C TRP A 151 -6.09 0.51 12.23
N TYR A 152 -4.84 0.06 12.09
CA TYR A 152 -4.48 -1.35 12.23
C TYR A 152 -4.08 -1.73 13.67
N CYS A 153 -4.24 -0.81 14.63
CA CYS A 153 -3.95 -1.05 16.05
C CYS A 153 -4.87 -2.09 16.72
N ASN A 154 -6.16 -2.15 16.35
CA ASN A 154 -7.13 -3.08 16.94
C ASN A 154 -8.36 -3.28 16.05
N ASP A 155 -9.11 -4.36 16.32
CA ASP A 155 -10.30 -4.72 15.55
C ASP A 155 -11.37 -3.61 15.55
N LYS A 156 -11.63 -2.94 16.69
CA LYS A 156 -12.64 -1.87 16.75
C LYS A 156 -12.34 -0.73 15.76
N ARG A 157 -11.08 -0.38 15.58
CA ARG A 157 -10.67 0.65 14.61
C ARG A 157 -10.71 0.12 13.17
N ARG A 158 -10.33 -1.13 12.94
CA ARG A 158 -10.47 -1.77 11.63
C ARG A 158 -11.93 -1.83 11.16
N GLU A 159 -12.85 -2.24 12.03
CA GLU A 159 -14.28 -2.26 11.72
C GLU A 159 -14.80 -0.85 11.38
N LYS A 160 -14.35 0.18 12.11
CA LYS A 160 -14.67 1.57 11.77
C LYS A 160 -14.09 2.00 10.42
N PHE A 161 -12.88 1.58 10.09
CA PHE A 161 -12.27 1.84 8.78
C PHE A 161 -13.07 1.18 7.66
N VAL A 162 -13.47 -0.08 7.82
CA VAL A 162 -14.32 -0.79 6.84
C VAL A 162 -15.66 -0.09 6.68
N LYS A 163 -16.31 0.27 7.79
CA LYS A 163 -17.60 0.99 7.76
C LYS A 163 -17.49 2.35 7.07
N MET A 164 -16.40 3.08 7.28
CA MET A 164 -16.13 4.33 6.56
C MET A 164 -16.03 4.09 5.04
N CYS A 165 -15.48 2.96 4.59
CA CYS A 165 -15.40 2.62 3.17
C CYS A 165 -16.77 2.29 2.54
N GLU A 166 -17.85 2.14 3.32
CA GLU A 166 -19.22 2.04 2.78
C GLU A 166 -19.76 3.38 2.26
N ASP A 167 -19.16 4.49 2.72
CA ASP A 167 -19.53 5.83 2.30
C ASP A 167 -19.15 6.08 0.83
N LYS A 168 -20.12 6.51 0.02
CA LYS A 168 -19.94 6.75 -1.41
C LYS A 168 -18.98 7.89 -1.70
N ASP A 169 -18.89 8.89 -0.84
CA ASP A 169 -17.94 9.99 -0.98
C ASP A 169 -16.53 9.52 -0.70
N VAL A 170 -16.34 8.69 0.34
CA VAL A 170 -15.05 8.04 0.60
C VAL A 170 -14.64 7.17 -0.59
N GLN A 171 -15.54 6.34 -1.11
CA GLN A 171 -15.28 5.52 -2.29
C GLN A 171 -14.89 6.37 -3.50
N ARG A 172 -15.63 7.45 -3.79
CA ARG A 172 -15.33 8.35 -4.92
C ARG A 172 -13.98 9.03 -4.77
N LEU A 173 -13.66 9.54 -3.58
CA LEU A 173 -12.40 10.22 -3.29
C LEU A 173 -11.22 9.25 -3.39
N THR A 174 -11.33 8.08 -2.75
CA THR A 174 -10.31 7.03 -2.79
C THR A 174 -10.13 6.49 -4.20
N TRP A 175 -11.22 6.27 -4.95
CA TRP A 175 -11.15 5.83 -6.35
C TRP A 175 -10.44 6.83 -7.24
N THR A 176 -10.75 8.13 -7.11
CA THR A 176 -10.10 9.19 -7.90
C THR A 176 -8.61 9.29 -7.59
N ALA A 177 -8.25 9.22 -6.30
CA ALA A 177 -6.85 9.24 -5.87
C ALA A 177 -6.10 7.96 -6.32
N TYR A 178 -6.76 6.81 -6.27
CA TYR A 178 -6.17 5.52 -6.63
C TYR A 178 -6.05 5.32 -8.14
N MET A 179 -7.01 5.76 -8.95
CA MET A 179 -6.98 5.61 -10.41
C MET A 179 -6.05 6.60 -11.07
N ASN A 180 -6.12 7.87 -10.67
CA ASN A 180 -5.36 8.89 -11.35
C ASN A 180 -3.90 8.93 -10.87
N LYS A 181 -3.61 8.45 -9.65
CA LYS A 181 -2.29 8.40 -8.97
C LYS A 181 -1.51 9.73 -8.92
N GLU A 182 -1.98 10.73 -9.62
CA GLU A 182 -1.81 12.13 -9.38
C GLU A 182 -2.75 12.47 -8.24
N LEU A 183 -2.21 12.87 -7.09
CA LEU A 183 -2.99 13.77 -6.25
C LEU A 183 -3.32 14.95 -7.14
N VAL A 184 -4.59 15.06 -7.51
CA VAL A 184 -5.13 16.16 -8.29
C VAL A 184 -4.45 17.42 -7.78
N ARG A 185 -3.65 18.06 -8.64
CA ARG A 185 -2.86 19.27 -8.32
C ARG A 185 -3.70 20.39 -7.68
N ARG A 186 -5.04 20.28 -7.70
CA ARG A 186 -5.97 21.05 -6.89
C ARG A 186 -6.05 20.49 -5.47
N ASP A 187 -5.16 21.01 -4.63
CA ASP A 187 -5.28 21.07 -3.17
C ASP A 187 -5.35 19.72 -2.40
N PRO A 188 -4.19 19.04 -2.23
CA PRO A 188 -4.03 17.86 -1.37
C PRO A 188 -4.55 18.04 0.06
N VAL A 189 -4.45 19.25 0.59
CA VAL A 189 -4.84 19.56 1.97
C VAL A 189 -6.36 19.53 2.08
N ALA A 190 -7.10 19.98 1.05
CA ALA A 190 -8.55 19.91 1.04
C ALA A 190 -9.05 18.46 1.06
N HIS A 191 -8.50 17.57 0.24
CA HIS A 191 -8.92 16.15 0.21
C HIS A 191 -8.57 15.40 1.50
N ILE A 192 -7.40 15.66 2.06
CA ILE A 192 -7.00 15.14 3.37
C ILE A 192 -7.90 15.72 4.46
N LYS A 193 -8.17 17.03 4.44
CA LYS A 193 -9.01 17.70 5.43
C LYS A 193 -10.47 17.25 5.36
N VAL A 194 -11.00 16.97 4.17
CA VAL A 194 -12.32 16.34 3.98
C VAL A 194 -12.31 14.92 4.54
N PHE A 195 -11.33 14.09 4.16
CA PHE A 195 -11.18 12.76 4.74
C PHE A 195 -11.10 12.77 6.27
N PHE A 196 -10.28 13.66 6.87
CA PHE A 196 -10.16 13.80 8.32
C PHE A 196 -11.39 14.45 8.98
N LYS A 197 -12.13 15.31 8.27
CA LYS A 197 -13.40 15.91 8.73
C LYS A 197 -14.50 14.84 8.78
N ASP A 198 -14.64 14.05 7.73
CA ASP A 198 -15.59 12.94 7.66
C ASP A 198 -15.22 11.86 8.69
N MET A 199 -13.90 11.64 8.90
CA MET A 199 -13.38 10.78 9.96
C MET A 199 -13.69 11.33 11.37
N ALA A 200 -13.68 12.65 11.59
CA ALA A 200 -14.05 13.26 12.87
C ALA A 200 -15.56 13.15 13.16
N GLN A 201 -16.41 13.23 12.12
CA GLN A 201 -17.85 12.93 12.23
C GLN A 201 -18.10 11.46 12.56
N LEU A 202 -17.43 10.53 11.87
CA LEU A 202 -17.56 9.09 12.14
C LEU A 202 -17.02 8.64 13.50
N LEU A 203 -16.04 9.36 14.04
CA LEU A 203 -15.49 9.12 15.37
C LEU A 203 -16.30 9.81 16.49
N GLY A 204 -17.39 10.51 16.16
CA GLY A 204 -18.24 11.21 17.14
C GLY A 204 -17.57 12.42 17.80
N MET A 205 -16.51 12.95 17.18
CA MET A 205 -15.73 14.08 17.71
C MET A 205 -16.13 15.43 17.10
N ALA A 206 -17.01 15.43 16.09
CA ALA A 206 -17.63 16.64 15.56
C ALA A 206 -19.02 16.81 16.18
N ARG A 207 -19.23 17.90 16.95
CA ARG A 207 -20.58 18.43 17.22
C ARG A 207 -21.14 19.01 15.92
N ALA A 208 -22.46 18.85 15.75
CA ALA A 208 -23.25 19.36 14.63
C ALA A 208 -22.96 20.83 14.31
#